data_AF-A0A847JUL8-F1
#
_entry.id   AF-A0A847JUL8-F1
#
_cell.length_a   1.000
_cell.length_b   1.000
_cell.length_c   1.000
_cell.angle_alpha   90.00
_cell.angle_beta   90.00
_cell.angle_gamma   90.00
#
_symmetry.space_group_name_H-M   'P 1'
#
loop_
_entity.id
_entity.type
_entity.pdbx_description
1 polymer ?
#
loop_
_entity_poly.entity_id
_entity_poly.type
_entity_poly.pdbx_seq_one_letter_code
_entity_poly.pdbx_strand_id
1 'polypeptide(L)'
;MFRAQLTFALLIIGAMSTSHRCLAQGDPSMPPATAVVFDHIDDLDKLRLLNPLQLRADQLDKIIPLLKERQKEYNQRIIELAVEPLKPMAKEIADTRAKLLAGGAIPKDLDDRIKERQRDFADKRKIEQDKNLKLVADGIRAVLTDKQYKDIVAMARRDFRNADGTDQQFYNLWIRETIIAYDRIVPLLEDMRKARGGSTAATKT
;
A
#
# COMPACT_ATOMS: atom_id res chain seq x y z
N MET A 1 24.12 -13.99 -36.48
CA MET A 1 22.99 -14.39 -35.59
C MET A 1 23.52 -14.63 -34.20
N PHE A 2 23.45 -13.65 -33.30
CA PHE A 2 23.59 -13.87 -31.86
C PHE A 2 22.63 -12.92 -31.15
N ARG A 3 21.82 -13.53 -30.27
CA ARG A 3 20.62 -12.97 -29.64
C ARG A 3 21.00 -11.87 -28.65
N ALA A 4 20.29 -10.75 -28.74
CA ALA A 4 20.27 -9.70 -27.74
C ALA A 4 19.75 -10.24 -26.40
N GLN A 5 20.60 -10.24 -25.37
CA GLN A 5 20.14 -10.24 -23.99
C GLN A 5 19.83 -8.79 -23.63
N LEU A 6 18.57 -8.41 -23.81
CA LEU A 6 18.03 -7.13 -23.38
C LEU A 6 17.86 -7.19 -21.85
N THR A 7 18.82 -6.61 -21.14
CA THR A 7 18.78 -6.44 -19.69
C THR A 7 17.59 -5.53 -19.35
N PHE A 8 16.48 -6.14 -18.93
CA PHE A 8 15.33 -5.43 -18.39
C PHE A 8 15.74 -4.83 -17.04
N ALA A 9 16.17 -3.57 -17.06
CA ALA A 9 16.23 -2.75 -15.86
C ALA A 9 14.79 -2.52 -15.39
N LEU A 10 14.28 -3.43 -14.57
CA LEU A 10 13.12 -3.16 -13.73
C LEU A 10 13.52 -1.96 -12.87
N LEU A 11 13.02 -0.78 -13.24
CA LEU A 11 13.10 0.43 -12.46
C LEU A 11 12.36 0.13 -11.16
N ILE A 12 13.12 -0.31 -10.15
CA ILE A 12 12.68 -0.35 -8.77
C ILE A 12 12.58 1.12 -8.37
N ILE A 13 11.48 1.76 -8.77
CA ILE A 13 10.90 2.79 -7.94
C ILE A 13 10.40 2.02 -6.74
N GLY A 14 11.32 1.81 -5.79
CA GLY A 14 10.98 1.65 -4.39
C GLY A 14 10.30 2.94 -4.00
N ALA A 15 9.04 3.09 -4.42
CA ALA A 15 8.13 4.01 -3.79
C ALA A 15 8.18 3.58 -2.34
N MET A 16 8.83 4.39 -1.53
CA MET A 16 8.54 4.46 -0.12
C MET A 16 7.08 4.85 0.00
N SER A 17 6.18 3.90 -0.26
CA SER A 17 4.84 3.86 0.26
C SER A 17 4.95 3.42 1.73
N THR A 18 5.75 4.16 2.51
CA THR A 18 5.10 4.84 3.62
C THR A 18 4.10 5.73 2.93
N SER A 19 2.81 5.52 3.16
CA SER A 19 1.81 6.55 2.89
C SER A 19 2.34 7.80 3.57
N HIS A 20 3.11 8.59 2.84
CA HIS A 20 3.45 9.94 3.18
C HIS A 20 2.10 10.63 2.97
N ARG A 21 1.21 10.47 3.96
CA ARG A 21 0.49 11.64 4.45
C ARG A 21 1.55 12.71 4.42
N CYS A 22 1.38 13.67 3.50
CA CYS A 22 2.24 14.84 3.48
C CYS A 22 2.40 15.23 4.95
N LEU A 23 3.65 15.37 5.42
CA LEU A 23 3.97 15.53 6.86
C LEU A 23 3.02 16.50 7.59
N ALA A 24 2.40 17.41 6.83
CA ALA A 24 1.23 18.23 7.12
C ALA A 24 0.03 17.56 7.86
N GLN A 25 -0.41 16.33 7.55
CA GLN A 25 -1.62 15.74 8.18
C GLN A 25 -1.37 15.11 9.56
N GLY A 26 -0.10 14.86 9.91
CA GLY A 26 0.31 14.45 11.26
C GLY A 26 1.00 15.57 12.04
N ASP A 27 1.13 16.75 11.44
CA ASP A 27 1.71 17.91 12.07
C ASP A 27 0.69 18.48 13.07
N PRO A 28 1.02 18.57 14.37
CA PRO A 28 0.15 19.21 15.36
C PRO A 28 -0.20 20.67 15.01
N SER A 29 0.47 21.28 14.02
CA SER A 29 0.16 22.61 13.50
C SER A 29 -1.00 22.68 12.51
N MET A 30 -1.42 21.55 11.89
CA MET A 30 -2.55 21.55 10.95
C MET A 30 -3.89 21.46 11.70
N PRO A 31 -4.80 22.44 11.52
CA PRO A 31 -6.14 22.35 12.09
C PRO A 31 -6.87 21.09 11.60
N PRO A 32 -7.59 20.35 12.46
CA PRO A 32 -8.28 19.12 12.06
C PRO A 32 -9.22 19.30 10.86
N ALA A 33 -9.93 20.43 10.79
CA ALA A 33 -10.80 20.75 9.66
C ALA A 33 -10.04 20.84 8.32
N THR A 34 -8.79 21.31 8.34
CA THR A 34 -7.94 21.39 7.14
C THR A 34 -7.47 20.01 6.71
N ALA A 35 -7.11 19.12 7.65
CA ALA A 35 -6.73 17.75 7.32
C ALA A 35 -7.88 16.98 6.63
N VAL A 36 -9.13 17.20 7.08
CA VAL A 36 -10.34 16.61 6.45
C VAL A 36 -10.52 17.08 5.00
N VAL A 37 -10.19 18.33 4.68
CA VAL A 37 -10.26 18.82 3.29
C VAL A 37 -9.27 18.09 2.39
N PHE A 38 -8.05 17.82 2.87
CA PHE A 38 -7.07 17.03 2.12
C PHE A 38 -7.54 15.59 1.92
N ASP A 39 -8.12 14.96 2.94
CA ASP A 39 -8.73 13.64 2.81
C ASP A 39 -9.81 13.62 1.73
N HIS A 40 -10.67 14.64 1.68
CA HIS A 40 -11.70 14.75 0.63
C HIS A 40 -11.13 14.98 -0.76
N ILE A 41 -10.04 15.74 -0.89
CA ILE A 41 -9.35 15.91 -2.19
C ILE A 41 -8.81 14.56 -2.67
N ASP A 42 -8.17 13.80 -1.79
CA ASP A 42 -7.67 12.46 -2.13
C ASP A 42 -8.81 11.48 -2.45
N ASP A 43 -9.91 11.52 -1.68
CA ASP A 43 -11.13 10.75 -1.93
C ASP A 43 -11.68 11.07 -3.34
N LEU A 44 -11.75 12.36 -3.73
CA LEU A 44 -12.23 12.79 -5.05
C LEU A 44 -11.38 12.26 -6.19
N ASP A 45 -10.06 12.29 -6.06
CA ASP A 45 -9.15 11.75 -7.07
C ASP A 45 -9.30 10.23 -7.23
N LYS A 46 -9.51 9.51 -6.13
CA LYS A 46 -9.75 8.07 -6.16
C LYS A 46 -11.14 7.76 -6.74
N LEU A 47 -12.17 8.55 -6.41
CA LEU A 47 -13.51 8.41 -6.99
C LEU A 47 -13.54 8.65 -8.50
N ARG A 48 -12.70 9.55 -9.03
CA ARG A 48 -12.55 9.75 -10.49
C ARG A 48 -12.06 8.49 -11.21
N LEU A 49 -11.28 7.64 -10.54
CA LEU A 49 -10.81 6.35 -11.07
C LEU A 49 -11.82 5.22 -10.84
N LEU A 50 -12.50 5.21 -9.69
CA LEU A 50 -13.39 4.11 -9.29
C LEU A 50 -14.80 4.20 -9.89
N ASN A 51 -15.36 5.42 -10.03
CA ASN A 51 -16.73 5.59 -10.53
C ASN A 51 -16.96 5.09 -11.96
N PRO A 52 -16.04 5.29 -12.93
CA PRO A 52 -16.18 4.75 -14.29
C PRO A 52 -16.31 3.23 -14.34
N LEU A 53 -15.78 2.51 -13.34
CA LEU A 53 -15.88 1.06 -13.26
C LEU A 53 -17.30 0.57 -12.93
N GLN A 54 -18.18 1.45 -12.45
CA GLN A 54 -19.56 1.13 -12.09
C GLN A 54 -19.66 -0.12 -11.20
N LEU A 55 -18.78 -0.24 -10.20
CA LEU A 55 -18.75 -1.37 -9.26
C LEU A 55 -20.10 -1.59 -8.57
N ARG A 56 -20.75 -2.73 -8.83
CA ARG A 56 -22.05 -3.02 -8.22
C ARG A 56 -21.92 -3.28 -6.72
N ALA A 57 -23.04 -3.19 -5.99
CA ALA A 57 -23.07 -3.47 -4.56
C ALA A 57 -22.54 -4.88 -4.22
N ASP A 58 -22.89 -5.91 -5.01
CA ASP A 58 -22.39 -7.29 -4.84
C ASP A 58 -20.88 -7.43 -5.08
N GLN A 59 -20.30 -6.58 -5.94
CA GLN A 59 -18.87 -6.54 -6.15
C GLN A 59 -18.17 -5.88 -4.96
N LEU A 60 -18.71 -4.76 -4.47
CA LEU A 60 -18.20 -4.06 -3.28
C LEU A 60 -18.28 -4.94 -2.03
N ASP A 61 -19.36 -5.72 -1.87
CA ASP A 61 -19.53 -6.69 -0.78
C ASP A 61 -18.47 -7.79 -0.76
N LYS A 62 -17.84 -8.09 -1.91
CA LYS A 62 -16.74 -9.06 -2.01
C LYS A 62 -15.38 -8.40 -1.84
N ILE A 63 -15.19 -7.21 -2.40
CA ILE A 63 -13.90 -6.50 -2.39
C ILE A 63 -13.57 -5.95 -1.00
N ILE A 64 -14.54 -5.34 -0.30
CA ILE A 64 -14.31 -4.72 1.01
C ILE A 64 -13.77 -5.72 2.05
N PRO A 65 -14.41 -6.88 2.32
CA PRO A 65 -13.89 -7.84 3.30
C PRO A 65 -12.53 -8.41 2.88
N LEU A 66 -12.33 -8.70 1.58
CA LEU A 66 -11.03 -9.13 1.05
C LEU A 66 -9.94 -8.12 1.42
N LEU A 67 -10.16 -6.82 1.16
CA LEU A 67 -9.17 -5.78 1.46
C LEU A 67 -8.90 -5.64 2.96
N LYS A 68 -9.93 -5.69 3.80
CA LYS A 68 -9.77 -5.66 5.26
C LYS A 68 -8.91 -6.82 5.77
N GLU A 69 -9.18 -8.02 5.28
CA GLU A 69 -8.44 -9.23 5.65
C GLU A 69 -6.97 -9.13 5.19
N ARG A 70 -6.75 -8.78 3.92
CA ARG A 70 -5.39 -8.64 3.37
C ARG A 70 -4.60 -7.54 4.07
N GLN A 71 -5.22 -6.40 4.40
CA GLN A 71 -4.56 -5.32 5.15
C GLN A 71 -4.15 -5.78 6.56
N LYS A 72 -5.03 -6.51 7.26
CA LYS A 72 -4.73 -7.08 8.57
C LYS A 72 -3.56 -8.05 8.51
N GLU A 73 -3.61 -9.02 7.59
CA GLU A 73 -2.54 -10.04 7.46
C GLU A 73 -1.21 -9.44 7.06
N TYR A 74 -1.20 -8.53 6.08
CA TYR A 74 0.01 -7.84 5.65
C TYR A 74 0.62 -7.04 6.81
N ASN A 75 -0.18 -6.26 7.54
CA ASN A 75 0.31 -5.49 8.69
C ASN A 75 0.90 -6.39 9.78
N GLN A 76 0.22 -7.49 10.12
CA GLN A 76 0.75 -8.47 11.07
C GLN A 76 2.10 -9.03 10.59
N ARG A 77 2.20 -9.39 9.31
CA ARG A 77 3.43 -9.95 8.74
C ARG A 77 4.58 -8.94 8.75
N ILE A 78 4.31 -7.68 8.42
CA ILE A 78 5.31 -6.62 8.49
C ILE A 78 5.79 -6.39 9.93
N ILE A 79 4.89 -6.42 10.92
CA ILE A 79 5.26 -6.31 12.33
C ILE A 79 6.15 -7.48 12.75
N GLU A 80 5.80 -8.72 12.40
CA GLU A 80 6.62 -9.91 12.68
C GLU A 80 8.03 -9.78 12.08
N LEU A 81 8.11 -9.31 10.83
CA LEU A 81 9.39 -9.13 10.13
C LEU A 81 10.23 -7.97 10.66
N ALA A 82 9.60 -6.89 11.13
CA ALA A 82 10.30 -5.70 11.62
C ALA A 82 10.72 -5.84 13.09
N VAL A 83 9.81 -6.34 13.95
CA VAL A 83 9.96 -6.24 15.41
C VAL A 83 10.68 -7.45 15.98
N GLU A 84 10.32 -8.68 15.57
CA GLU A 84 10.89 -9.89 16.18
C GLU A 84 12.43 -9.93 16.09
N PRO A 85 13.08 -9.58 14.96
CA PRO A 85 14.53 -9.61 14.86
C PRO A 85 15.24 -8.57 15.75
N LEU A 86 14.53 -7.51 16.16
CA LEU A 86 15.07 -6.42 16.97
C LEU A 86 14.88 -6.65 18.48
N LYS A 87 13.94 -7.51 18.90
CA LYS A 87 13.68 -7.78 20.33
C LYS A 87 14.94 -8.14 21.13
N PRO A 88 15.86 -9.01 20.64
CA PRO A 88 17.06 -9.38 21.40
C PRO A 88 18.02 -8.22 21.66
N MET A 89 17.99 -7.18 20.82
CA MET A 89 18.85 -6.00 20.92
C MET A 89 18.12 -4.76 21.45
N ALA A 90 16.85 -4.88 21.85
CA ALA A 90 16.03 -3.73 22.24
C ALA A 90 16.62 -2.92 23.41
N LYS A 91 17.14 -3.61 24.44
CA LYS A 91 17.80 -2.95 25.58
C LYS A 91 19.07 -2.23 25.13
N GLU A 92 19.90 -2.88 24.32
CA GLU A 92 21.15 -2.33 23.81
C GLU A 92 20.92 -1.08 22.96
N ILE A 93 19.87 -1.09 22.12
CA ILE A 93 19.41 0.08 21.36
C ILE A 93 18.97 1.20 22.30
N ALA A 94 18.16 0.91 23.32
CA ALA A 94 17.66 1.90 24.26
C ALA A 94 18.79 2.58 25.06
N ASP A 95 19.72 1.77 25.58
CA ASP A 95 20.89 2.23 26.31
C ASP A 95 21.81 3.07 25.41
N THR A 96 21.99 2.65 24.15
CA THR A 96 22.79 3.41 23.17
C THR A 96 22.11 4.73 22.81
N ARG A 97 20.79 4.76 22.64
CA ARG A 97 20.02 6.00 22.43
C ARG A 97 20.23 6.98 23.57
N ALA A 98 20.17 6.53 24.82
CA ALA A 98 20.41 7.39 25.98
C ALA A 98 21.83 8.00 25.97
N LYS A 99 22.85 7.20 25.60
CA LYS A 99 24.23 7.68 25.44
C LYS A 99 24.37 8.68 24.30
N LEU A 100 23.73 8.44 23.15
CA LEU A 100 23.73 9.36 22.02
C LEU A 100 23.12 10.72 22.35
N LEU A 101 22.01 10.72 23.11
CA LEU A 101 21.39 11.97 23.58
C LEU A 101 22.30 12.78 24.51
N ALA A 102 23.26 12.13 25.16
CA ALA A 102 24.29 12.78 25.97
C ALA A 102 25.57 13.13 25.17
N GLY A 103 25.56 13.02 23.83
CA GLY A 103 26.72 13.30 22.97
C GLY A 103 27.70 12.14 22.80
N GLY A 104 27.33 10.93 23.22
CA GLY A 104 28.12 9.71 23.01
C GLY A 104 28.13 9.21 21.56
N ALA A 105 28.86 8.12 21.30
CA ALA A 105 28.95 7.48 19.98
C ALA A 105 28.19 6.15 19.94
N ILE A 106 27.81 5.71 18.73
CA ILE A 106 27.22 4.38 18.49
C ILE A 106 28.35 3.35 18.43
N PRO A 107 28.30 2.26 19.22
CA PRO A 107 29.22 1.15 19.06
C PRO A 107 29.13 0.58 17.64
N LYS A 108 30.27 0.44 16.95
CA LYS A 108 30.32 -0.01 15.55
C LYS A 108 29.60 -1.35 15.34
N ASP A 109 29.83 -2.31 16.23
CA ASP A 109 29.19 -3.62 16.17
C ASP A 109 27.66 -3.55 16.24
N LEU A 110 27.11 -2.69 17.11
CA LEU A 110 25.67 -2.47 17.20
C LEU A 110 25.13 -1.80 15.92
N ASP A 111 25.83 -0.79 15.41
CA ASP A 111 25.46 -0.11 14.15
C ASP A 111 25.43 -1.08 12.96
N ASP A 112 26.45 -1.94 12.84
CA ASP A 112 26.55 -2.96 11.79
C ASP A 112 25.41 -3.98 11.89
N ARG A 113 25.09 -4.47 13.10
CA ARG A 113 23.95 -5.37 13.34
C ARG A 113 22.60 -4.70 13.00
N ILE A 114 22.40 -3.44 13.37
CA ILE A 114 21.17 -2.69 13.04
C ILE A 114 21.03 -2.54 11.53
N LYS A 115 22.09 -2.14 10.83
CA LYS A 115 22.09 -2.00 9.36
C LYS A 115 21.83 -3.32 8.65
N GLU A 116 22.37 -4.42 9.14
CA GLU A 116 22.07 -5.76 8.63
C GLU A 116 20.58 -6.09 8.78
N ARG A 117 19.99 -5.89 9.97
CA ARG A 117 18.56 -6.12 10.20
C ARG A 117 17.67 -5.22 9.34
N GLN A 118 18.06 -3.96 9.12
CA GLN A 118 17.35 -3.04 8.24
C GLN A 118 17.34 -3.52 6.78
N ARG A 119 18.48 -4.01 6.28
CA ARG A 119 18.58 -4.59 4.93
C ARG A 119 17.74 -5.85 4.78
N ASP A 120 17.87 -6.79 5.73
CA ASP A 120 17.08 -8.02 5.75
C ASP A 120 15.57 -7.73 5.81
N PHE A 121 15.16 -6.75 6.63
CA PHE A 121 13.77 -6.30 6.66
C PHE A 121 13.32 -5.69 5.32
N ALA A 122 14.14 -4.85 4.69
CA ALA A 122 13.80 -4.25 3.40
C ALA A 122 13.58 -5.32 2.31
N ASP A 123 14.45 -6.32 2.25
CA ASP A 123 14.34 -7.43 1.29
C ASP A 123 13.09 -8.28 1.56
N LYS A 124 12.84 -8.65 2.81
CA LYS A 124 11.64 -9.43 3.18
C LYS A 124 10.35 -8.64 3.00
N ARG A 125 10.35 -7.34 3.31
CA ARG A 125 9.21 -6.44 3.08
C ARG A 125 8.86 -6.41 1.59
N LYS A 126 9.85 -6.31 0.70
CA LYS A 126 9.61 -6.33 -0.75
C LYS A 126 8.90 -7.61 -1.20
N ILE A 127 9.37 -8.77 -0.71
CA ILE A 127 8.75 -10.07 -1.02
C ILE A 127 7.28 -10.11 -0.54
N GLU A 128 7.01 -9.68 0.69
CA GLU A 128 5.65 -9.66 1.22
C GLU A 128 4.76 -8.62 0.51
N GLN A 129 5.32 -7.48 0.08
CA GLN A 129 4.61 -6.49 -0.73
C GLN A 129 4.19 -7.06 -2.09
N ASP A 130 5.09 -7.73 -2.80
CA ASP A 130 4.79 -8.33 -4.10
C ASP A 130 3.78 -9.48 -3.97
N LYS A 131 3.89 -10.29 -2.91
CA LYS A 131 2.91 -11.32 -2.57
C LYS A 131 1.53 -10.73 -2.27
N ASN A 132 1.46 -9.69 -1.43
CA ASN A 132 0.20 -9.03 -1.09
C ASN A 132 -0.44 -8.38 -2.33
N LEU A 133 0.36 -7.72 -3.18
CA LEU A 133 -0.11 -7.18 -4.44
C LEU A 133 -0.75 -8.26 -5.31
N LYS A 134 -0.08 -9.41 -5.48
CA LYS A 134 -0.65 -10.51 -6.26
C LYS A 134 -1.98 -10.99 -5.68
N LEU A 135 -2.06 -11.22 -4.37
CA LEU A 135 -3.28 -11.71 -3.71
C LEU A 135 -4.45 -10.72 -3.85
N VAL A 136 -4.19 -9.42 -3.65
CA VAL A 136 -5.20 -8.37 -3.82
C VAL A 136 -5.63 -8.27 -5.28
N ALA A 137 -4.67 -8.26 -6.22
CA ALA A 137 -4.95 -8.14 -7.65
C ALA A 137 -5.78 -9.33 -8.16
N ASP A 138 -5.39 -10.55 -7.81
CA ASP A 138 -6.10 -11.78 -8.19
C ASP A 138 -7.51 -11.83 -7.56
N GLY A 139 -7.63 -11.48 -6.28
CA GLY A 139 -8.90 -11.46 -5.57
C GLY A 139 -9.88 -10.43 -6.12
N ILE A 140 -9.42 -9.21 -6.45
CA ILE A 140 -10.25 -8.22 -7.13
C ILE A 140 -10.59 -8.68 -8.56
N ARG A 141 -9.64 -9.26 -9.29
CA ARG A 141 -9.85 -9.70 -10.69
C ARG A 141 -10.97 -10.72 -10.80
N ALA A 142 -11.10 -11.62 -9.82
CA ALA A 142 -12.15 -12.62 -9.76
C ALA A 142 -13.57 -12.03 -9.58
N VAL A 143 -13.68 -10.79 -9.11
CA VAL A 143 -14.95 -10.08 -8.90
C VAL A 143 -15.31 -9.17 -10.09
N LEU A 144 -14.31 -8.72 -10.83
CA LEU A 144 -14.48 -7.82 -11.97
C LEU A 144 -14.99 -8.55 -13.22
N THR A 145 -15.79 -7.84 -14.01
CA THR A 145 -16.07 -8.23 -15.39
C THR A 145 -14.86 -7.98 -16.29
N ASP A 146 -14.82 -8.65 -17.45
CA ASP A 146 -13.75 -8.43 -18.44
C ASP A 146 -13.73 -6.99 -18.97
N LYS A 147 -14.90 -6.35 -19.07
CA LYS A 147 -15.00 -4.93 -19.44
C LYS A 147 -14.31 -4.06 -18.38
N GLN A 148 -14.64 -4.24 -17.10
CA GLN A 148 -14.03 -3.48 -16.01
C GLN A 148 -12.52 -3.70 -15.95
N TYR A 149 -12.04 -4.92 -16.17
CA TYR A 149 -10.61 -5.21 -16.26
C TYR A 149 -9.94 -4.41 -17.40
N LYS A 150 -10.53 -4.44 -18.61
CA LYS A 150 -10.02 -3.68 -19.75
C LYS A 150 -10.04 -2.17 -19.50
N ASP A 151 -11.09 -1.66 -18.87
CA ASP A 151 -11.20 -0.24 -18.51
C ASP A 151 -10.08 0.17 -17.53
N ILE A 152 -9.79 -0.67 -16.51
CA ILE A 152 -8.65 -0.47 -15.59
C ILE A 152 -7.33 -0.41 -16.35
N VAL A 153 -7.08 -1.39 -17.23
CA VAL A 153 -5.85 -1.45 -18.03
C VAL A 153 -5.72 -0.20 -18.91
N ALA A 154 -6.80 0.24 -19.55
CA ALA A 154 -6.81 1.44 -20.38
C ALA A 154 -6.50 2.70 -19.57
N MET A 155 -7.08 2.85 -18.37
CA MET A 155 -6.77 3.95 -17.46
C MET A 155 -5.29 3.94 -17.06
N ALA A 156 -4.77 2.78 -16.65
CA ALA A 156 -3.37 2.62 -16.28
C ALA A 156 -2.43 2.98 -17.44
N ARG A 157 -2.69 2.48 -18.66
CA ARG A 157 -1.88 2.84 -19.84
C ARG A 157 -1.93 4.35 -20.15
N ARG A 158 -3.08 4.99 -19.95
CA ARG A 158 -3.24 6.44 -20.15
C ARG A 158 -2.45 7.25 -19.11
N ASP A 159 -2.37 6.76 -17.88
CA ASP A 159 -1.69 7.47 -16.79
C ASP A 159 -0.17 7.20 -16.80
N PHE A 160 0.25 6.07 -17.37
CA PHE A 160 1.66 5.66 -17.53
C PHE A 160 2.07 5.55 -19.02
N ARG A 161 1.84 6.63 -19.79
CA ARG A 161 1.96 6.63 -21.28
C ARG A 161 3.33 6.23 -21.83
N ASN A 162 4.38 6.40 -21.03
CA ASN A 162 5.76 6.12 -21.43
C ASN A 162 6.26 4.76 -20.95
N ALA A 163 5.40 3.96 -20.30
CA ALA A 163 5.75 2.62 -19.86
C ALA A 163 5.35 1.59 -20.92
N ASP A 164 6.22 0.62 -21.16
CA ASP A 164 5.87 -0.59 -21.89
C ASP A 164 5.46 -1.70 -20.92
N GLY A 165 4.54 -2.57 -21.33
CA GLY A 165 4.10 -3.67 -20.50
C GLY A 165 2.87 -4.41 -21.00
N THR A 166 2.67 -5.58 -20.41
CA THR A 166 1.47 -6.41 -20.58
C THR A 166 0.28 -5.82 -19.84
N ASP A 167 -0.93 -6.18 -20.26
CA ASP A 167 -2.16 -5.75 -19.57
C ASP A 167 -2.16 -6.12 -18.09
N GLN A 168 -1.62 -7.29 -17.74
CA GLN A 168 -1.49 -7.71 -16.35
C GLN A 168 -0.56 -6.79 -15.54
N GLN A 169 0.53 -6.31 -16.14
CA GLN A 169 1.44 -5.37 -15.47
C GLN A 169 0.76 -4.02 -15.22
N PHE A 170 0.00 -3.50 -16.19
CA PHE A 170 -0.78 -2.27 -16.04
C PHE A 170 -1.92 -2.41 -15.03
N TYR A 171 -2.59 -3.56 -15.02
CA TYR A 171 -3.60 -3.87 -13.99
C TYR A 171 -2.97 -3.92 -12.59
N ASN A 172 -1.85 -4.62 -12.42
CA ASN A 172 -1.15 -4.68 -11.14
C ASN A 172 -0.67 -3.29 -10.68
N LEU A 173 -0.22 -2.44 -11.61
CA LEU A 173 0.17 -1.07 -11.31
C LEU A 173 -1.03 -0.25 -10.80
N TRP A 174 -2.18 -0.36 -11.47
CA TRP A 174 -3.40 0.31 -11.00
C TRP A 174 -3.85 -0.17 -9.62
N ILE A 175 -3.79 -1.48 -9.35
CA ILE A 175 -4.10 -2.05 -8.04
C ILE A 175 -3.15 -1.51 -6.97
N ARG A 176 -1.85 -1.45 -7.27
CA ARG A 176 -0.85 -0.90 -6.35
C ARG A 176 -1.16 0.55 -5.99
N GLU A 177 -1.35 1.42 -6.98
CA GLU A 177 -1.48 2.86 -6.77
C GLU A 177 -2.88 3.30 -6.28
N THR A 178 -3.93 2.64 -6.76
CA THR A 178 -5.31 3.05 -6.46
C THR A 178 -5.87 2.35 -5.23
N ILE A 179 -5.49 1.09 -5.01
CA ILE A 179 -6.06 0.26 -3.95
C ILE A 179 -5.09 0.14 -2.78
N ILE A 180 -3.87 -0.37 -3.01
CA ILE A 180 -2.97 -0.71 -1.90
C ILE A 180 -2.30 0.51 -1.27
N ALA A 181 -1.86 1.46 -2.09
CA ALA A 181 -1.15 2.65 -1.61
C ALA A 181 -2.06 3.66 -0.88
N TYR A 182 -3.37 3.54 -1.06
CA TYR A 182 -4.35 4.47 -0.53
C TYR A 182 -4.98 3.96 0.77
N ASP A 183 -4.59 4.57 1.89
CA ASP A 183 -4.98 4.14 3.25
C ASP A 183 -6.49 4.19 3.49
N ARG A 184 -7.18 5.15 2.87
CA ARG A 184 -8.63 5.35 2.96
C ARG A 184 -9.45 4.54 1.95
N ILE A 185 -8.85 3.61 1.19
CA ILE A 185 -9.59 2.85 0.18
C ILE A 185 -10.80 2.08 0.76
N VAL A 186 -10.64 1.46 1.93
CA VAL A 186 -11.73 0.67 2.54
C VAL A 186 -12.89 1.57 2.97
N PRO A 187 -12.69 2.64 3.77
CA PRO A 187 -13.74 3.62 4.05
C PRO A 187 -14.41 4.17 2.79
N LEU A 188 -13.63 4.53 1.77
CA LEU A 188 -14.16 5.08 0.54
C LEU A 188 -15.09 4.08 -0.19
N LEU A 189 -14.67 2.80 -0.28
CA LEU A 189 -15.49 1.75 -0.90
C LEU A 189 -16.77 1.47 -0.09
N GLU A 190 -16.72 1.58 1.24
CA GLU A 190 -17.92 1.48 2.10
C GLU A 190 -18.90 2.62 1.84
N ASP A 191 -18.40 3.85 1.69
CA ASP A 191 -19.25 5.00 1.39
C ASP A 191 -19.84 4.91 -0.03
N MET A 192 -19.05 4.43 -1.00
CA MET A 192 -19.55 4.09 -2.34
C MET A 192 -20.65 3.03 -2.27
N ARG A 193 -20.49 1.99 -1.43
CA ARG A 193 -21.49 0.94 -1.25
C ARG A 193 -22.79 1.51 -0.65
N LYS A 194 -22.70 2.32 0.41
CA LYS A 194 -23.86 2.98 1.05
C LYS A 194 -24.60 3.87 0.05
N ALA A 195 -23.88 4.70 -0.70
CA ALA A 195 -24.46 5.60 -1.70
C ALA A 195 -25.20 4.86 -2.83
N ARG A 196 -24.84 3.59 -3.10
CA ARG A 196 -25.46 2.74 -4.11
C ARG A 196 -26.61 1.88 -3.58
N GLY A 197 -27.13 2.20 -2.38
CA GLY A 197 -28.25 1.47 -1.77
C GLY A 197 -27.85 0.11 -1.18
N GLY A 198 -26.56 -0.14 -0.95
CA GLY A 198 -26.12 -1.32 -0.22
C GLY A 198 -26.59 -1.26 1.23
N SER A 199 -27.38 -2.27 1.66
CA SER A 199 -27.88 -2.34 3.02
C SER A 199 -26.73 -2.39 4.02
N THR A 200 -26.71 -1.46 4.97
CA THR A 200 -25.95 -1.60 6.22
C THR A 200 -26.58 -2.75 6.98
N ALA A 201 -26.00 -3.94 6.90
CA ALA A 201 -26.34 -5.00 7.82
C ALA A 201 -26.07 -4.46 9.23
N ALA A 202 -27.16 -4.18 9.95
CA ALA A 202 -27.14 -3.61 11.27
C ALA A 202 -26.29 -4.48 12.18
N THR A 203 -25.26 -3.88 12.78
CA THR A 203 -24.60 -4.40 13.97
C THR A 203 -25.70 -4.59 15.02
N LYS A 204 -26.13 -5.83 15.24
CA LYS A 204 -26.97 -6.15 16.39
C LYS A 204 -26.12 -5.88 17.64
N THR A 205 -26.60 -4.93 18.43
CA THR A 205 -26.23 -4.65 19.82
C THR A 205 -26.29 -5.92 20.67
#